data_AF-K7M5S9-F1
#
_entry.id   AF-K7M5S9-F1
#
_cell.length_a   1.000
_cell.length_b   1.000
_cell.length_c   1.000
_cell.angle_alpha   90.00
_cell.angle_beta   90.00
_cell.angle_gamma   90.00
#
_symmetry.space_group_name_H-M   'P 1'
#
loop_
_entity.id
_entity.type
_entity.pdbx_description
1 polymer ?
#
loop_
_entity_poly.entity_id
_entity_poly.type
_entity_poly.pdbx_seq_one_letter_code
_entity_poly.pdbx_strand_id
1 'polypeptide(L)'
;MAIVESVGKIPLQDPPEEEFCAADLTWTKFGNAEHHDEVALIPYDRVDAFIIGECTNVECPTRFHIERGRKRTIGSLKEYKDDEYLEYRLYWCSFGPENYGEGGGILPSRRYRLNTRNRAARPQSMRGCTCHFVVKRLYAQPSLALIVYNERRHINKSGFICHGPLDRDAIGPGAKKIPYICNEIQQQTMSMIYLGIPEENILEKHIEGIQRYCGSDAKVSSLASQYVHKLGMIIKRSTHELDLDDQASIRIWIERNRKSVFFHQDTSESDPFILGIQTEWQLQQMIRFGHRSVVAADSTFGVKRLKYPLFTLLVFDSRQHALPVAWVITRSFTKPDVSKWLKALIDRARSVEPGWKVSGFLIDDAAAEIDLLRDIFCCPVLFSLWRVRRSWLRNIVKKCSNIEIQREIFKRLGRIVYNIWGGINASLALEQFLLDFVDQTAFMEYFKVMWLPKLEMWLSTMRNFPLASQEASGALEAYHVKLKAKLFDDSHLGALQRVDWLVHKLTTELHSSYWLDRYADESDSFQNVKEKYIASTSWHRALQIPDYAVSLDDKDHLFAKVVSQKDSSLTHSVESRI
;
A
#
# COMPACT_ATOMS: atom_id res chain seq x y z
N MET A 1 -16.89 35.45 15.91
CA MET A 1 -16.95 35.61 17.38
C MET A 1 -15.97 36.68 17.78
N ALA A 2 -16.34 37.60 18.68
CA ALA A 2 -15.43 38.62 19.20
C ALA A 2 -14.34 37.96 20.07
N ILE A 3 -13.12 38.48 20.00
CA ILE A 3 -11.99 38.01 20.82
C ILE A 3 -12.08 38.68 22.20
N VAL A 4 -11.88 37.90 23.24
CA VAL A 4 -11.98 38.32 24.64
C VAL A 4 -10.59 38.29 25.28
N GLU A 5 -10.22 39.38 25.95
CA GLU A 5 -8.87 39.55 26.54
C GLU A 5 -8.81 39.29 28.06
N SER A 6 -9.95 39.09 28.74
CA SER A 6 -10.00 38.80 30.18
C SER A 6 -10.95 37.64 30.48
N VAL A 7 -10.53 36.79 31.42
CA VAL A 7 -11.28 35.58 31.81
C VAL A 7 -12.66 35.91 32.35
N GLY A 8 -12.83 37.06 33.03
CA GLY A 8 -14.11 37.47 33.60
C GLY A 8 -15.21 37.77 32.58
N LYS A 9 -14.86 37.86 31.29
CA LYS A 9 -15.81 38.04 30.18
C LYS A 9 -16.20 36.71 29.52
N ILE A 10 -15.59 35.59 29.93
CA ILE A 10 -15.95 34.25 29.46
C ILE A 10 -17.13 33.76 30.30
N PRO A 11 -18.24 33.29 29.69
CA PRO A 11 -19.38 32.79 30.43
C PRO A 11 -19.00 31.53 31.20
N LEU A 12 -19.27 31.53 32.51
CA LEU A 12 -19.21 30.32 33.33
C LEU A 12 -20.35 29.38 32.93
N GLN A 13 -20.00 28.14 32.64
CA GLN A 13 -20.93 27.13 32.14
C GLN A 13 -20.94 25.93 33.08
N ASP A 14 -22.13 25.49 33.44
CA ASP A 14 -22.34 24.35 34.33
C ASP A 14 -23.51 23.50 33.80
N PRO A 15 -23.25 22.65 32.77
CA PRO A 15 -24.30 21.82 32.18
C PRO A 15 -24.98 20.92 33.23
N PRO A 16 -26.31 20.75 33.21
CA PRO A 16 -27.03 19.98 34.22
C PRO A 16 -26.79 18.46 34.13
N GLU A 17 -26.23 17.97 33.01
CA GLU A 17 -25.96 16.55 32.77
C GLU A 17 -24.88 16.01 33.71
N GLU A 18 -25.03 14.74 34.16
CA GLU A 18 -24.04 14.08 35.03
C GLU A 18 -22.65 13.99 34.37
N GLU A 19 -22.61 13.81 33.05
CA GLU A 19 -21.43 13.82 32.20
C GLU A 19 -21.71 14.74 31.00
N PHE A 20 -20.73 15.54 30.58
CA PHE A 20 -20.87 16.46 29.44
C PHE A 20 -19.54 16.58 28.70
N CYS A 21 -19.56 17.02 27.45
CA CYS A 21 -18.39 17.08 26.57
C CYS A 21 -18.23 18.47 25.93
N ALA A 22 -17.26 18.63 25.05
CA ALA A 22 -16.98 19.87 24.35
C ALA A 22 -18.14 20.34 23.45
N ALA A 23 -19.00 19.42 22.99
CA ALA A 23 -20.17 19.77 22.19
C ALA A 23 -21.27 20.47 23.02
N ASP A 24 -21.27 20.23 24.34
CA ASP A 24 -22.25 20.78 25.28
C ASP A 24 -21.83 22.15 25.84
N LEU A 25 -20.64 22.62 25.46
CA LEU A 25 -20.09 23.91 25.86
C LEU A 25 -20.07 24.91 24.70
N THR A 26 -20.32 26.17 25.03
CA THR A 26 -20.08 27.33 24.18
C THR A 26 -18.63 27.77 24.32
N TRP A 27 -17.92 27.88 23.19
CA TRP A 27 -16.49 28.20 23.15
C TRP A 27 -16.26 29.67 22.83
N THR A 28 -15.36 30.29 23.58
CA THR A 28 -15.00 31.71 23.43
C THR A 28 -13.57 31.83 22.90
N LYS A 29 -13.32 32.75 21.98
CA LYS A 29 -11.96 33.07 21.54
C LYS A 29 -11.29 33.95 22.61
N PHE A 30 -10.29 33.42 23.31
CA PHE A 30 -9.58 34.10 24.38
C PHE A 30 -8.12 34.37 23.98
N GLY A 31 -7.68 35.62 24.09
CA GLY A 31 -6.35 36.05 23.66
C GLY A 31 -6.39 37.42 23.02
N ASN A 32 -5.48 37.69 22.09
CA ASN A 32 -5.41 38.95 21.34
C ASN A 32 -5.64 38.72 19.83
N ALA A 33 -5.60 39.79 19.04
CA ALA A 33 -5.86 39.71 17.59
C ALA A 33 -4.87 38.80 16.83
N GLU A 34 -3.65 38.62 17.34
CA GLU A 34 -2.59 37.82 16.69
C GLU A 34 -2.58 36.36 17.17
N HIS A 35 -2.95 36.11 18.43
CA HIS A 35 -2.91 34.80 19.08
C HIS A 35 -4.14 34.63 19.97
N HIS A 36 -5.02 33.72 19.60
CA HIS A 36 -6.22 33.38 20.38
C HIS A 36 -6.44 31.88 20.46
N ASP A 37 -6.87 31.42 21.62
CA ASP A 37 -7.27 30.05 21.89
C ASP A 37 -8.80 29.94 21.97
N GLU A 38 -9.35 28.77 21.67
CA GLU A 38 -10.75 28.47 21.98
C GLU A 38 -10.86 27.90 23.39
N VAL A 39 -11.62 28.59 24.24
CA VAL A 39 -11.72 28.25 25.66
C VAL A 39 -13.16 28.17 26.17
N ALA A 40 -13.35 27.41 27.25
CA ALA A 40 -14.58 27.37 28.02
C ALA A 40 -14.25 27.44 29.52
N LEU A 41 -15.11 28.10 30.28
CA LEU A 41 -14.96 28.26 31.73
C LEU A 41 -16.02 27.43 32.45
N ILE A 42 -15.59 26.52 33.32
CA ILE A 42 -16.47 25.62 34.09
C ILE A 42 -16.06 25.61 35.58
N PRO A 43 -16.93 25.16 36.49
CA PRO A 43 -16.53 24.82 37.85
C PRO A 43 -15.44 23.74 37.88
N TYR A 44 -14.42 23.90 38.73
CA TYR A 44 -13.28 22.97 38.79
C TYR A 44 -13.67 21.56 39.24
N ASP A 45 -14.66 21.44 40.12
CA ASP A 45 -15.24 20.17 40.56
C ASP A 45 -15.99 19.42 39.44
N ARG A 46 -16.40 20.11 38.38
CA ARG A 46 -17.02 19.51 37.19
C ARG A 46 -16.01 19.07 36.12
N VAL A 47 -14.71 19.28 36.31
CA VAL A 47 -13.67 18.88 35.35
C VAL A 47 -13.67 17.36 35.09
N ASP A 48 -13.88 16.55 36.11
CA ASP A 48 -13.90 15.09 35.93
C ASP A 48 -15.13 14.66 35.12
N ALA A 49 -16.29 15.29 35.33
CA ALA A 49 -17.49 15.07 34.52
C ALA A 49 -17.28 15.44 33.05
N PHE A 50 -16.56 16.54 32.77
CA PHE A 50 -16.15 16.93 31.42
C PHE A 50 -15.24 15.88 30.77
N ILE A 51 -14.20 15.44 31.48
CA ILE A 51 -13.23 14.46 30.95
C ILE A 51 -13.92 13.13 30.68
N ILE A 52 -14.85 12.70 31.56
CA ILE A 52 -15.62 11.48 31.35
C ILE A 52 -16.50 11.60 30.11
N GLY A 53 -17.21 12.72 29.91
CA GLY A 53 -18.01 12.96 28.72
C GLY A 53 -17.18 12.96 27.42
N GLU A 54 -15.97 13.53 27.45
CA GLU A 54 -15.02 13.45 26.33
C GLU A 54 -14.55 12.00 26.07
N CYS A 55 -14.36 11.20 27.12
CA CYS A 55 -14.00 9.78 26.98
C CYS A 55 -15.15 8.93 26.42
N THR A 56 -16.41 9.31 26.70
CA THR A 56 -17.63 8.59 26.28
C THR A 56 -18.20 9.06 24.95
N ASN A 57 -17.50 9.96 24.24
CA ASN A 57 -17.87 10.39 22.91
C ASN A 57 -18.11 9.19 21.97
N VAL A 58 -19.34 9.09 21.46
CA VAL A 58 -19.79 7.95 20.64
C VAL A 58 -19.00 7.84 19.34
N GLU A 59 -18.58 8.98 18.76
CA GLU A 59 -17.85 8.99 17.49
C GLU A 59 -16.41 8.51 17.65
N CYS A 60 -15.78 8.77 18.79
CA CYS A 60 -14.35 8.55 19.01
C CYS A 60 -14.05 8.22 20.49
N PRO A 61 -14.54 7.08 21.02
CA PRO A 61 -14.34 6.72 22.41
C PRO A 61 -12.85 6.57 22.71
N THR A 62 -12.43 7.08 23.87
CA THR A 62 -11.02 7.04 24.29
C THR A 62 -10.89 7.20 25.80
N ARG A 63 -9.65 7.20 26.28
CA ARG A 63 -9.28 7.80 27.57
C ARG A 63 -8.37 8.97 27.30
N PHE A 64 -8.46 9.99 28.12
CA PHE A 64 -7.47 11.06 28.15
C PHE A 64 -6.47 10.81 29.28
N HIS A 65 -5.18 10.71 28.94
CA HIS A 65 -4.10 10.64 29.93
C HIS A 65 -3.44 12.00 30.07
N ILE A 66 -2.83 12.24 31.24
CA ILE A 66 -2.07 13.46 31.49
C ILE A 66 -0.69 13.30 30.85
N GLU A 67 -0.42 14.06 29.79
CA GLU A 67 0.88 14.07 29.11
C GLU A 67 1.87 14.99 29.86
N ARG A 68 1.37 16.11 30.38
CA ARG A 68 2.18 17.08 31.13
C ARG A 68 1.35 17.70 32.25
N GLY A 69 1.89 17.71 33.47
CA GLY A 69 1.28 18.35 34.64
C GLY A 69 2.22 19.36 35.28
N ARG A 70 1.69 20.50 35.73
CA ARG A 70 2.41 21.51 36.52
C ARG A 70 1.50 22.01 37.64
N LYS A 71 2.04 22.21 38.84
CA LYS A 71 1.30 22.71 39.99
C LYS A 71 2.10 23.80 40.68
N ARG A 72 1.42 24.85 41.12
CA ARG A 72 1.97 25.94 41.92
C ARG A 72 1.38 25.90 43.32
N THR A 73 2.07 26.52 44.28
CA THR A 73 1.54 26.75 45.62
C THR A 73 0.76 28.05 45.67
N ILE A 74 -0.35 28.07 46.40
CA ILE A 74 -1.12 29.29 46.64
C ILE A 74 -0.23 30.30 47.37
N GLY A 75 -0.22 31.56 46.91
CA GLY A 75 0.62 32.63 47.44
C GLY A 75 2.05 32.69 46.86
N SER A 76 2.43 31.81 45.92
CA SER A 76 3.76 31.82 45.29
C SER A 76 4.01 32.97 44.29
N LEU A 77 2.95 33.55 43.73
CA LEU A 77 3.03 34.63 42.75
C LEU A 77 2.72 35.98 43.41
N LYS A 78 3.60 36.97 43.21
CA LYS A 78 3.39 38.36 43.67
C LYS A 78 2.48 39.15 42.73
N GLU A 79 2.58 38.89 41.44
CA GLU A 79 1.73 39.43 40.38
C GLU A 79 1.43 38.30 39.40
N TYR A 80 0.20 38.25 38.88
CA TYR A 80 -0.25 37.22 37.96
C TYR A 80 -1.40 37.72 37.09
N LYS A 81 -1.55 37.12 35.90
CA LYS A 81 -2.67 37.38 34.98
C LYS A 81 -3.92 36.63 35.43
N ASP A 82 -5.08 37.08 34.97
CA ASP A 82 -6.38 36.46 35.28
C ASP A 82 -6.46 34.96 34.87
N ASP A 83 -5.73 34.56 33.83
CA ASP A 83 -5.70 33.18 33.31
C ASP A 83 -4.51 32.35 33.82
N GLU A 84 -3.73 32.87 34.77
CA GLU A 84 -2.60 32.14 35.35
C GLU A 84 -3.10 30.90 36.09
N TYR A 85 -2.35 29.80 35.99
CA TYR A 85 -2.76 28.51 36.54
C TYR A 85 -2.22 28.29 37.96
N LEU A 86 -3.09 27.80 38.84
CA LEU A 86 -2.69 27.09 40.06
C LEU A 86 -2.27 25.66 39.74
N GLU A 87 -3.02 25.02 38.84
CA GLU A 87 -2.74 23.68 38.34
C GLU A 87 -2.98 23.64 36.84
N TYR A 88 -2.02 23.09 36.10
CA TYR A 88 -2.06 22.91 34.66
C TYR A 88 -1.95 21.43 34.36
N ARG A 89 -2.86 20.90 33.55
CA ARG A 89 -2.80 19.53 33.03
C ARG A 89 -3.09 19.53 31.53
N LEU A 90 -2.16 19.02 30.75
CA LEU A 90 -2.33 18.71 29.34
C LEU A 90 -2.85 17.27 29.23
N TYR A 91 -4.06 17.13 28.73
CA TYR A 91 -4.71 15.85 28.49
C TYR A 91 -4.58 15.49 27.02
N TRP A 92 -4.10 14.27 26.75
CA TRP A 92 -3.99 13.74 25.41
C TRP A 92 -4.83 12.48 25.27
N CYS A 93 -5.43 12.29 24.10
CA CYS A 93 -6.06 11.03 23.75
C CYS A 93 -5.08 9.86 23.91
N SER A 94 -5.51 8.73 24.47
CA SER A 94 -4.64 7.56 24.72
C SER A 94 -3.96 6.97 23.47
N PHE A 95 -4.42 7.36 22.27
CA PHE A 95 -3.85 6.97 20.97
C PHE A 95 -2.84 7.97 20.40
N GLY A 96 -2.51 9.04 21.11
CA GLY A 96 -1.49 10.01 20.75
C GLY A 96 -0.73 10.53 21.97
N PRO A 97 0.24 11.45 21.80
CA PRO A 97 0.80 11.89 20.54
C PRO A 97 1.69 10.80 19.91
N GLU A 98 2.01 10.91 18.62
CA GLU A 98 3.02 10.02 17.99
C GLU A 98 4.34 10.11 18.78
N ASN A 99 4.78 9.01 19.39
CA ASN A 99 6.08 8.93 20.06
C ASN A 99 7.18 8.88 19.00
N TYR A 100 7.54 10.02 18.42
CA TYR A 100 8.91 10.18 17.94
C TYR A 100 9.76 10.36 19.19
N GLY A 101 10.37 9.28 19.69
CA GLY A 101 11.64 9.49 20.37
C GLY A 101 12.53 10.29 19.42
N GLU A 102 13.24 11.30 19.92
CA GLU A 102 14.22 12.05 19.14
C GLU A 102 15.16 11.04 18.46
N GLY A 103 14.96 10.77 17.17
CA GLY A 103 15.61 9.69 16.43
C GLY A 103 14.68 8.60 15.90
N GLY A 104 13.77 8.96 14.99
CA GLY A 104 13.37 8.19 13.78
C GLY A 104 13.39 6.64 13.77
N GLY A 105 12.89 5.96 14.80
CA GLY A 105 12.71 4.50 14.77
C GLY A 105 11.33 4.09 15.31
N ILE A 106 10.68 3.14 14.63
CA ILE A 106 9.51 2.42 15.17
C ILE A 106 10.04 1.59 16.35
N LEU A 107 9.71 1.98 17.58
CA LEU A 107 9.99 1.13 18.73
C LEU A 107 9.12 -0.14 18.62
N PRO A 108 9.69 -1.35 18.74
CA PRO A 108 8.91 -2.57 18.76
C PRO A 108 7.90 -2.52 19.91
N SER A 109 6.68 -3.00 19.68
CA SER A 109 5.68 -3.20 20.72
C SER A 109 6.29 -3.97 21.88
N ARG A 110 6.63 -3.26 22.97
CA ARG A 110 7.10 -3.91 24.20
C ARG A 110 6.03 -4.93 24.59
N ARG A 111 6.38 -6.22 24.59
CA ARG A 111 5.60 -7.24 25.32
C ARG A 111 5.67 -6.85 26.79
N TYR A 112 4.65 -6.17 27.32
CA TYR A 112 4.63 -5.84 28.74
C TYR A 112 3.80 -6.85 29.52
N ARG A 113 4.45 -7.42 30.55
CA ARG A 113 3.81 -8.18 31.63
C ARG A 113 2.80 -7.27 32.33
N LEU A 114 1.58 -7.74 32.55
CA LEU A 114 0.58 -7.06 33.37
C LEU A 114 1.17 -6.76 34.77
N ASN A 115 1.54 -5.50 35.01
CA ASN A 115 1.91 -5.04 36.35
C ASN A 115 0.68 -4.33 36.93
N THR A 116 -0.03 -5.01 37.82
CA THR A 116 -1.38 -4.72 38.35
C THR A 116 -1.45 -3.52 39.31
N ARG A 117 -0.57 -2.52 39.20
CA ARG A 117 -0.52 -1.42 40.19
C ARG A 117 -0.41 0.03 39.68
N ASN A 118 -0.38 0.29 38.37
CA ASN A 118 -0.40 1.68 37.86
C ASN A 118 -1.75 2.07 37.23
N ARG A 119 -2.28 3.21 37.69
CA ARG A 119 -3.46 3.89 37.15
C ARG A 119 -3.13 4.37 35.72
N ALA A 120 -3.94 3.93 34.75
CA ALA A 120 -3.80 4.08 33.30
C ALA A 120 -2.62 3.31 32.67
N ALA A 121 -2.91 2.08 32.21
CA ALA A 121 -2.03 1.37 31.29
C ALA A 121 -1.95 2.14 29.96
N ARG A 122 -0.73 2.49 29.53
CA ARG A 122 -0.47 3.07 28.20
C ARG A 122 -0.80 2.02 27.11
N PRO A 123 -1.63 2.33 26.10
CA PRO A 123 -1.96 1.37 25.03
C PRO A 123 -0.73 1.00 24.20
N GLN A 124 -0.72 -0.23 23.67
CA GLN A 124 0.31 -0.72 22.73
C GLN A 124 0.20 -0.10 21.32
N SER A 125 -0.87 0.66 21.02
CA SER A 125 -1.18 1.19 19.69
C SER A 125 -1.19 2.73 19.67
N MET A 126 -0.02 3.36 19.85
CA MET A 126 0.11 4.80 19.58
C MET A 126 -0.12 5.02 18.08
N ARG A 127 -1.25 5.63 17.70
CA ARG A 127 -1.69 5.84 16.30
C ARG A 127 -1.51 7.29 15.82
N GLY A 128 -0.92 8.13 16.67
CA GLY A 128 -0.63 9.53 16.36
C GLY A 128 -1.86 10.42 16.41
N CYS A 129 -2.85 10.10 17.26
CA CYS A 129 -4.03 10.95 17.46
C CYS A 129 -3.59 12.37 17.85
N THR A 130 -4.14 13.37 17.17
CA THR A 130 -3.87 14.78 17.45
C THR A 130 -4.84 15.37 18.48
N CYS A 131 -5.87 14.64 18.93
CA CYS A 131 -6.86 15.14 19.86
C CYS A 131 -6.27 15.36 21.26
N HIS A 132 -6.30 16.62 21.72
CA HIS A 132 -5.82 17.03 23.04
C HIS A 132 -6.40 18.37 23.49
N PHE A 133 -6.44 18.54 24.80
CA PHE A 133 -6.89 19.77 25.45
C PHE A 133 -6.14 20.01 26.76
N VAL A 134 -6.18 21.24 27.23
CA VAL A 134 -5.58 21.67 28.49
C VAL A 134 -6.67 22.02 29.48
N VAL A 135 -6.47 21.64 30.74
CA VAL A 135 -7.23 22.15 31.87
C VAL A 135 -6.32 22.99 32.75
N LYS A 136 -6.66 24.27 32.91
CA LYS A 136 -6.05 25.18 33.86
C LYS A 136 -7.01 25.43 35.03
N ARG A 137 -6.67 24.98 36.23
CA ARG A 137 -7.28 25.48 37.46
C ARG A 137 -6.75 26.90 37.70
N LEU A 138 -7.61 27.89 37.77
CA LEU A 138 -7.18 29.29 37.83
C LEU A 138 -6.55 29.63 39.18
N TYR A 139 -5.48 30.43 39.14
CA TYR A 139 -4.77 30.90 40.32
C TYR A 139 -5.57 31.96 41.08
N ALA A 140 -6.18 32.90 40.36
CA ALA A 140 -7.04 33.94 40.93
C ALA A 140 -8.35 33.40 41.51
N GLN A 141 -8.91 32.36 40.88
CA GLN A 141 -10.21 31.76 41.23
C GLN A 141 -10.11 30.23 41.25
N PRO A 142 -9.58 29.62 42.33
CA PRO A 142 -9.32 28.18 42.37
C PRO A 142 -10.56 27.28 42.33
N SER A 143 -11.77 27.83 42.44
CA SER A 143 -13.03 27.10 42.24
C SER A 143 -13.37 26.90 40.76
N LEU A 144 -12.66 27.55 39.85
CA LEU A 144 -12.92 27.51 38.40
C LEU A 144 -11.80 26.83 37.63
N ALA A 145 -12.17 26.23 36.50
CA ALA A 145 -11.28 25.65 35.51
C ALA A 145 -11.52 26.30 34.14
N LEU A 146 -10.42 26.70 33.51
CA LEU A 146 -10.39 27.10 32.12
C LEU A 146 -9.96 25.90 31.27
N ILE A 147 -10.85 25.43 30.40
CA ILE A 147 -10.56 24.39 29.41
C ILE A 147 -10.10 25.09 28.13
N VAL A 148 -8.98 24.66 27.57
CA VAL A 148 -8.45 25.13 26.29
C VAL A 148 -8.38 23.94 25.34
N TYR A 149 -9.17 23.94 24.26
CA TYR A 149 -9.19 22.82 23.32
C TYR A 149 -8.31 23.14 22.12
N ASN A 150 -7.20 22.41 21.96
CA ASN A 150 -6.23 22.66 20.90
C ASN A 150 -6.60 21.96 19.59
N GLU A 151 -7.05 20.71 19.66
CA GLU A 151 -7.56 19.96 18.52
C GLU A 151 -8.60 18.96 19.01
N ARG A 152 -9.83 19.06 18.49
CA ARG A 152 -10.98 18.23 18.88
C ARG A 152 -11.11 16.96 18.05
N ARG A 153 -10.54 16.94 16.84
CA ARG A 153 -10.71 15.84 15.91
C ARG A 153 -9.76 14.71 16.27
N HIS A 154 -10.29 13.50 16.33
CA HIS A 154 -9.49 12.29 16.49
C HIS A 154 -8.91 11.85 15.14
N ILE A 155 -8.00 12.66 14.61
CA ILE A 155 -7.27 12.40 13.38
C ILE A 155 -5.78 12.17 13.66
N ASN A 156 -5.08 11.55 12.72
CA ASN A 156 -3.62 11.53 12.71
C ASN A 156 -3.07 12.76 11.97
N LYS A 157 -1.73 12.93 11.95
CA LYS A 157 -1.07 14.04 11.23
C LYS A 157 -1.37 14.06 9.71
N SER A 158 -1.80 12.94 9.14
CA SER A 158 -2.21 12.82 7.74
C SER A 158 -3.69 13.18 7.50
N GLY A 159 -4.43 13.58 8.54
CA GLY A 159 -5.83 13.98 8.45
C GLY A 159 -6.84 12.83 8.44
N PHE A 160 -6.38 11.58 8.58
CA PHE A 160 -7.27 10.42 8.65
C PHE A 160 -7.73 10.17 10.08
N ILE A 161 -8.98 9.73 10.25
CA ILE A 161 -9.53 9.30 11.55
C ILE A 161 -8.63 8.21 12.14
N CYS A 162 -8.17 8.42 13.38
CA CYS A 162 -7.15 7.58 14.01
C CYS A 162 -7.72 6.40 14.83
N HIS A 163 -8.88 6.62 15.44
CA HIS A 163 -9.72 5.60 16.07
C HIS A 163 -11.17 6.09 16.00
N GLY A 164 -12.10 5.16 16.11
CA GLY A 164 -13.52 5.46 16.01
C GLY A 164 -14.31 4.71 17.07
N PRO A 165 -15.64 4.68 16.93
CA PRO A 165 -16.54 3.98 17.86
C PRO A 165 -16.16 2.50 17.99
N LEU A 166 -15.56 2.00 16.92
CA LEU A 166 -15.35 0.62 16.57
C LEU A 166 -13.87 0.26 16.78
N ASP A 167 -13.21 0.73 17.84
CA ASP A 167 -11.80 0.41 18.12
C ASP A 167 -11.66 -0.47 19.37
N ARG A 168 -11.06 -1.67 19.22
CA ARG A 168 -10.84 -2.63 20.32
C ARG A 168 -9.88 -2.10 21.38
N ASP A 169 -9.00 -1.19 20.99
CA ASP A 169 -8.07 -0.54 21.89
C ASP A 169 -8.66 0.74 22.51
N ALA A 170 -9.88 1.17 22.12
CA ALA A 170 -10.52 2.35 22.67
C ALA A 170 -10.92 2.06 24.12
N ILE A 171 -10.08 2.53 25.05
CA ILE A 171 -10.22 2.19 26.45
C ILE A 171 -11.31 3.08 27.09
N GLY A 172 -12.59 2.80 26.85
CA GLY A 172 -13.73 3.48 27.49
C GLY A 172 -14.76 2.48 28.06
N PRO A 173 -15.48 2.78 29.15
CA PRO A 173 -16.54 1.91 29.67
C PRO A 173 -17.64 1.58 28.63
N GLY A 174 -17.93 2.52 27.72
CA GLY A 174 -18.90 2.37 26.62
C GLY A 174 -18.37 1.76 25.32
N ALA A 175 -17.05 1.68 25.13
CA ALA A 175 -16.42 1.13 23.91
C ALA A 175 -16.64 -0.38 23.74
N LYS A 176 -17.06 -1.08 24.81
CA LYS A 176 -17.42 -2.51 24.76
C LYS A 176 -18.69 -2.81 23.96
N LYS A 177 -19.51 -1.80 23.64
CA LYS A 177 -20.84 -1.98 23.01
C LYS A 177 -20.89 -1.56 21.54
N ILE A 178 -19.75 -1.21 20.93
CA ILE A 178 -19.70 -0.62 19.59
C ILE A 178 -18.76 -1.47 18.70
N PRO A 179 -19.23 -1.99 17.55
CA PRO A 179 -18.62 -3.12 16.84
C PRO A 179 -17.45 -2.77 15.93
N TYR A 180 -16.27 -3.32 16.22
CA TYR A 180 -14.98 -3.00 15.62
C TYR A 180 -14.84 -2.88 14.08
N ILE A 181 -14.08 -1.88 13.58
CA ILE A 181 -13.54 -1.78 12.20
C ILE A 181 -12.01 -1.67 12.30
N CYS A 182 -11.29 -2.75 12.00
CA CYS A 182 -9.83 -2.70 11.83
C CYS A 182 -9.44 -1.92 10.58
N ASN A 183 -8.16 -1.50 10.51
CA ASN A 183 -7.52 -1.01 9.29
C ASN A 183 -7.76 -1.93 8.08
N GLU A 184 -7.85 -3.24 8.31
CA GLU A 184 -8.15 -4.23 7.28
C GLU A 184 -9.58 -4.10 6.76
N ILE A 185 -10.59 -3.95 7.64
CA ILE A 185 -11.98 -3.70 7.22
C ILE A 185 -12.11 -2.32 6.56
N GLN A 186 -11.41 -1.29 7.05
CA GLN A 186 -11.38 0.01 6.39
C GLN A 186 -10.79 -0.09 4.98
N GLN A 187 -9.63 -0.76 4.84
CA GLN A 187 -8.98 -0.98 3.55
C GLN A 187 -9.88 -1.81 2.62
N GLN A 188 -10.58 -2.80 3.16
CA GLN A 188 -11.57 -3.60 2.44
C GLN A 188 -12.71 -2.71 1.90
N THR A 189 -13.36 -1.92 2.75
CA THR A 189 -14.43 -0.99 2.36
C THR A 189 -13.94 -0.01 1.31
N MET A 190 -12.79 0.64 1.52
CA MET A 190 -12.20 1.58 0.56
C MET A 190 -11.90 0.89 -0.78
N SER A 191 -11.32 -0.31 -0.74
CA SER A 191 -10.96 -1.05 -1.95
C SER A 191 -12.19 -1.40 -2.79
N MET A 192 -13.28 -1.84 -2.13
CA MET A 192 -14.53 -2.12 -2.80
C MET A 192 -15.15 -0.87 -3.43
N ILE A 193 -15.10 0.28 -2.75
CA ILE A 193 -15.61 1.56 -3.29
C ILE A 193 -14.79 1.98 -4.51
N TYR A 194 -13.46 1.95 -4.44
CA TYR A 194 -12.59 2.31 -5.58
C TYR A 194 -12.77 1.40 -6.79
N LEU A 195 -13.17 0.15 -6.58
CA LEU A 195 -13.47 -0.81 -7.66
C LEU A 195 -14.90 -0.70 -8.19
N GLY A 196 -15.68 0.27 -7.71
CA GLY A 196 -17.04 0.53 -8.18
C GLY A 196 -18.05 -0.54 -7.76
N ILE A 197 -17.78 -1.27 -6.67
CA ILE A 197 -18.76 -2.21 -6.10
C ILE A 197 -19.92 -1.40 -5.50
N PRO A 198 -21.19 -1.75 -5.76
CA PRO A 198 -22.34 -1.02 -5.21
C PRO A 198 -22.29 -0.91 -3.69
N GLU A 199 -22.63 0.27 -3.14
CA GLU A 199 -22.62 0.54 -1.69
C GLU A 199 -23.46 -0.46 -0.90
N GLU A 200 -24.58 -0.93 -1.46
CA GLU A 200 -25.46 -1.95 -0.88
C GLU A 200 -24.72 -3.27 -0.62
N ASN A 201 -23.96 -3.75 -1.60
CA ASN A 201 -23.16 -4.98 -1.49
C ASN A 201 -22.01 -4.81 -0.49
N ILE A 202 -21.41 -3.61 -0.46
CA ILE A 202 -20.35 -3.26 0.50
C ILE A 202 -20.91 -3.29 1.92
N LEU A 203 -22.09 -2.69 2.12
CA LEU A 203 -22.76 -2.65 3.41
C LEU A 203 -23.15 -4.05 3.89
N GLU A 204 -23.73 -4.89 3.03
CA GLU A 204 -24.06 -6.27 3.36
C GLU A 204 -22.81 -7.02 3.86
N LYS A 205 -21.70 -6.93 3.13
CA LYS A 205 -20.44 -7.59 3.51
C LYS A 205 -19.79 -6.98 4.75
N HIS A 206 -19.93 -5.68 4.94
CA HIS A 206 -19.47 -4.99 6.13
C HIS A 206 -20.25 -5.44 7.37
N ILE A 207 -21.58 -5.59 7.25
CA ILE A 207 -22.46 -6.12 8.29
C ILE A 207 -22.16 -7.60 8.56
N GLU A 208 -21.99 -8.45 7.55
CA GLU A 208 -21.58 -9.85 7.73
C GLU A 208 -20.27 -9.93 8.53
N GLY A 209 -19.28 -9.11 8.17
CA GLY A 209 -18.00 -9.04 8.88
C GLY A 209 -18.18 -8.66 10.35
N ILE A 210 -18.98 -7.62 10.62
CA ILE A 210 -19.29 -7.16 11.98
C ILE A 210 -20.04 -8.24 12.78
N GLN A 211 -21.06 -8.87 12.20
CA GLN A 211 -21.89 -9.88 12.85
C GLN A 211 -21.10 -11.13 13.26
N ARG A 212 -20.10 -11.54 12.46
CA ARG A 212 -19.20 -12.64 12.82
C ARG A 212 -18.45 -12.40 14.13
N TYR A 213 -18.20 -11.15 14.50
CA TYR A 213 -17.43 -10.79 15.70
C TYR A 213 -18.29 -10.29 16.87
N CYS A 214 -19.42 -9.64 16.61
CA CYS A 214 -20.21 -8.94 17.64
C CYS A 214 -21.65 -9.46 17.79
N GLY A 215 -22.08 -10.45 17.00
CA GLY A 215 -23.48 -10.88 16.94
C GLY A 215 -24.37 -9.87 16.19
N SER A 216 -25.68 -10.16 16.10
CA SER A 216 -26.65 -9.27 15.46
C SER A 216 -27.15 -8.19 16.42
N ASP A 217 -26.96 -6.92 16.06
CA ASP A 217 -27.49 -5.75 16.78
C ASP A 217 -27.97 -4.70 15.75
N ALA A 218 -29.19 -4.18 15.93
CA ALA A 218 -29.78 -3.22 15.00
C ALA A 218 -29.07 -1.85 15.02
N LYS A 219 -28.53 -1.43 16.17
CA LYS A 219 -27.77 -0.18 16.32
C LYS A 219 -26.44 -0.25 15.58
N VAL A 220 -25.84 -1.43 15.58
CA VAL A 220 -24.60 -1.78 14.88
C VAL A 220 -24.75 -1.69 13.35
N SER A 221 -25.83 -2.25 12.81
CA SER A 221 -26.11 -2.19 11.37
C SER A 221 -26.35 -0.76 10.87
N SER A 222 -26.96 0.09 11.70
CA SER A 222 -27.16 1.51 11.37
C SER A 222 -25.84 2.29 11.30
N LEU A 223 -24.94 2.08 12.26
CA LEU A 223 -23.61 2.71 12.28
C LEU A 223 -22.73 2.24 11.10
N ALA A 224 -22.81 0.95 10.76
CA ALA A 224 -22.13 0.37 9.60
C ALA A 224 -22.57 1.04 8.28
N SER A 225 -23.88 1.30 8.13
CA SER A 225 -24.44 2.00 6.96
C SER A 225 -23.94 3.43 6.83
N GLN A 226 -23.98 4.18 7.93
CA GLN A 226 -23.46 5.56 7.97
C GLN A 226 -21.97 5.62 7.62
N TYR A 227 -21.19 4.65 8.11
CA TYR A 227 -19.76 4.57 7.82
C TYR A 227 -19.47 4.33 6.33
N VAL A 228 -20.08 3.31 5.73
CA VAL A 228 -19.90 2.99 4.31
C VAL A 228 -20.33 4.18 3.44
N HIS A 229 -21.47 4.80 3.75
CA HIS A 229 -21.97 5.96 3.02
C HIS A 229 -21.01 7.16 3.12
N LYS A 230 -20.52 7.47 4.33
CA LYS A 230 -19.56 8.58 4.55
C LYS A 230 -18.26 8.34 3.80
N LEU A 231 -17.72 7.13 3.82
CA LEU A 231 -16.53 6.77 3.02
C LEU A 231 -16.80 6.89 1.52
N GLY A 232 -17.95 6.41 1.06
CA GLY A 232 -18.38 6.56 -0.34
C GLY A 232 -18.43 8.02 -0.77
N MET A 233 -19.01 8.89 0.07
CA MET A 233 -19.04 10.34 -0.18
C MET A 233 -17.65 10.98 -0.21
N ILE A 234 -16.76 10.61 0.72
CA ILE A 234 -15.38 11.13 0.76
C ILE A 234 -14.64 10.75 -0.52
N ILE A 235 -14.73 9.48 -0.94
CA ILE A 235 -14.06 8.98 -2.14
C ILE A 235 -14.63 9.65 -3.39
N LYS A 236 -15.96 9.75 -3.53
CA LYS A 236 -16.61 10.42 -4.68
C LYS A 236 -16.26 11.90 -4.78
N ARG A 237 -16.03 12.58 -3.65
CA ARG A 237 -15.62 14.00 -3.61
C ARG A 237 -14.12 14.20 -3.70
N SER A 238 -13.32 13.14 -3.56
CA SER A 238 -11.87 13.23 -3.66
C SER A 238 -11.47 13.47 -5.12
N THR A 239 -10.62 14.47 -5.32
CA THR A 239 -9.98 14.74 -6.61
C THR A 239 -8.50 14.43 -6.51
N HIS A 240 -7.92 13.96 -7.62
CA HIS A 240 -6.47 13.80 -7.76
C HIS A 240 -5.77 15.15 -7.98
N GLU A 241 -6.46 16.10 -8.59
CA GLU A 241 -5.98 17.46 -8.83
C GLU A 241 -6.16 18.29 -7.56
N LEU A 242 -5.16 18.24 -6.67
CA LEU A 242 -5.14 19.00 -5.41
C LEU A 242 -4.75 20.47 -5.61
N ASP A 243 -4.11 20.76 -6.74
CA ASP A 243 -3.72 22.08 -7.22
C ASP A 243 -3.76 22.10 -8.75
N LEU A 244 -3.99 23.27 -9.35
CA LEU A 244 -3.93 23.44 -10.81
C LEU A 244 -2.54 23.13 -11.34
N ASP A 245 -1.49 23.44 -10.58
CA ASP A 245 -0.11 23.03 -10.87
C ASP A 245 0.15 21.58 -10.45
N ASP A 246 0.54 20.75 -11.41
CA ASP A 246 0.81 19.31 -11.21
C ASP A 246 1.92 19.07 -10.16
N GLN A 247 2.96 19.91 -10.13
CA GLN A 247 4.04 19.75 -9.16
C GLN A 247 3.60 20.15 -7.74
N ALA A 248 2.84 21.23 -7.58
CA ALA A 248 2.24 21.63 -6.31
C ALA A 248 1.25 20.56 -5.80
N SER A 249 0.41 20.03 -6.68
CA SER A 249 -0.53 18.94 -6.38
C SER A 249 0.19 17.70 -5.84
N ILE A 250 1.29 17.29 -6.50
CA ILE A 250 2.14 16.19 -6.01
C ILE A 250 2.78 16.49 -4.66
N ARG A 251 3.28 17.71 -4.42
CA ARG A 251 3.87 18.08 -3.12
C ARG A 251 2.83 17.99 -2.00
N ILE A 252 1.62 18.50 -2.21
CA ILE A 252 0.51 18.36 -1.25
C ILE A 252 0.19 16.88 -1.01
N TRP A 253 0.15 16.07 -2.07
CA TRP A 253 -0.11 14.64 -1.95
C TRP A 253 0.97 13.92 -1.13
N ILE A 254 2.25 14.20 -1.39
CA ILE A 254 3.39 13.62 -0.66
C ILE A 254 3.32 13.99 0.83
N GLU A 255 3.01 15.25 1.15
CA GLU A 255 2.87 15.69 2.54
C GLU A 255 1.76 14.95 3.27
N ARG A 256 0.63 14.71 2.62
CA ARG A 256 -0.49 13.93 3.17
C ARG A 256 -0.15 12.44 3.30
N ASN A 257 0.68 11.91 2.40
CA ASN A 257 0.96 10.47 2.25
C ASN A 257 2.41 10.09 2.53
N ARG A 258 3.12 10.80 3.42
CA ARG A 258 4.54 10.54 3.74
C ARG A 258 4.85 9.08 4.07
N LYS A 259 3.92 8.37 4.72
CA LYS A 259 4.08 6.94 5.05
C LYS A 259 4.14 6.06 3.80
N SER A 260 3.52 6.46 2.70
CA SER A 260 3.51 5.71 1.43
C SER A 260 4.61 6.15 0.45
N VAL A 261 5.43 7.13 0.83
CA VAL A 261 6.55 7.63 -0.01
C VAL A 261 7.85 7.14 0.59
N PHE A 262 8.67 6.42 -0.18
CA PHE A 262 9.99 5.95 0.26
C PHE A 262 11.13 6.79 -0.32
N PHE A 263 10.88 7.52 -1.40
CA PHE A 263 11.86 8.40 -2.03
C PHE A 263 11.16 9.55 -2.75
N HIS A 264 11.69 10.76 -2.65
CA HIS A 264 11.21 11.93 -3.38
C HIS A 264 12.38 12.85 -3.73
N GLN A 265 12.44 13.28 -4.99
CA GLN A 265 13.37 14.27 -5.51
C GLN A 265 12.60 15.18 -6.48
N ASP A 266 12.55 16.48 -6.19
CA ASP A 266 12.00 17.48 -7.09
C ASP A 266 12.92 17.70 -8.31
N THR A 267 12.35 18.16 -9.43
CA THR A 267 13.16 18.58 -10.59
C THR A 267 13.97 19.83 -10.24
N SER A 268 15.26 19.81 -10.52
CA SER A 268 16.17 20.96 -10.51
C SER A 268 16.97 21.04 -11.82
N GLU A 269 17.86 22.03 -11.97
CA GLU A 269 18.76 22.11 -13.14
C GLU A 269 19.71 20.90 -13.24
N SER A 270 20.08 20.32 -12.09
CA SER A 270 21.02 19.19 -11.97
C SER A 270 20.34 17.84 -11.78
N ASP A 271 19.13 17.81 -11.24
CA ASP A 271 18.49 16.59 -10.76
C ASP A 271 17.11 16.37 -11.39
N PRO A 272 16.81 15.17 -11.90
CA PRO A 272 15.52 14.84 -12.47
C PRO A 272 14.46 14.59 -11.38
N PHE A 273 13.19 14.75 -11.73
CA PHE A 273 12.08 14.31 -10.86
C PHE A 273 12.12 12.80 -10.63
N ILE A 274 11.97 12.39 -9.36
CA ILE A 274 11.84 11.00 -8.95
C ILE A 274 10.84 10.92 -7.79
N LEU A 275 9.80 10.10 -7.96
CA LEU A 275 8.85 9.79 -6.90
C LEU A 275 8.75 8.26 -6.71
N GLY A 276 9.19 7.78 -5.55
CA GLY A 276 9.10 6.39 -5.12
C GLY A 276 7.93 6.17 -4.15
N ILE A 277 6.97 5.36 -4.55
CA ILE A 277 5.77 5.01 -3.79
C ILE A 277 5.82 3.54 -3.35
N GLN A 278 5.60 3.32 -2.06
CA GLN A 278 5.44 2.02 -1.44
C GLN A 278 4.50 2.17 -0.23
N THR A 279 3.27 1.64 -0.35
CA THR A 279 2.34 1.56 0.79
C THR A 279 2.82 0.56 1.84
N GLU A 280 2.24 0.61 3.03
CA GLU A 280 2.55 -0.36 4.09
C GLU A 280 2.25 -1.80 3.65
N TRP A 281 1.14 -2.02 2.95
CA TRP A 281 0.80 -3.34 2.40
C TRP A 281 1.85 -3.81 1.38
N GLN A 282 2.31 -2.92 0.51
CA GLN A 282 3.35 -3.22 -0.48
C GLN A 282 4.69 -3.59 0.17
N LEU A 283 5.10 -2.86 1.21
CA LEU A 283 6.28 -3.17 2.02
C LEU A 283 6.17 -4.56 2.67
N GLN A 284 5.00 -4.88 3.24
CA GLN A 284 4.74 -6.20 3.82
C GLN A 284 4.83 -7.32 2.78
N GLN A 285 4.29 -7.11 1.57
CA GLN A 285 4.40 -8.11 0.49
C GLN A 285 5.86 -8.25 0.03
N MET A 286 6.61 -7.15 -0.05
CA MET A 286 8.04 -7.17 -0.39
C MET A 286 8.86 -7.97 0.61
N ILE A 287 8.59 -7.80 1.91
CA ILE A 287 9.26 -8.55 2.97
C ILE A 287 8.88 -10.03 2.90
N ARG A 288 7.58 -10.32 2.81
CA ARG A 288 7.04 -11.69 2.84
C ARG A 288 7.47 -12.53 1.64
N PHE A 289 7.45 -11.96 0.44
CA PHE A 289 7.66 -12.71 -0.81
C PHE A 289 8.93 -12.34 -1.57
N GLY A 290 9.55 -11.20 -1.27
CA GLY A 290 10.82 -10.80 -1.88
C GLY A 290 12.05 -11.35 -1.15
N HIS A 291 11.93 -11.72 0.13
CA HIS A 291 13.07 -12.21 0.90
C HIS A 291 13.59 -13.54 0.36
N ARG A 292 14.86 -13.56 -0.04
CA ARG A 292 15.55 -14.71 -0.67
C ARG A 292 14.84 -15.24 -1.91
N SER A 293 14.07 -14.39 -2.57
CA SER A 293 13.27 -14.71 -3.74
C SER A 293 13.69 -13.85 -4.94
N VAL A 294 12.97 -13.99 -6.04
CA VAL A 294 13.13 -13.18 -7.25
C VAL A 294 12.19 -11.97 -7.19
N VAL A 295 12.70 -10.81 -7.58
CA VAL A 295 11.92 -9.58 -7.77
C VAL A 295 11.85 -9.27 -9.26
N ALA A 296 10.65 -9.05 -9.80
CA ALA A 296 10.50 -8.61 -11.17
C ALA A 296 10.55 -7.07 -11.26
N ALA A 297 11.21 -6.57 -12.30
CA ALA A 297 11.36 -5.15 -12.56
C ALA A 297 11.01 -4.83 -14.03
N ASP A 298 10.21 -3.79 -14.23
CA ASP A 298 9.90 -3.24 -15.55
C ASP A 298 9.98 -1.72 -15.52
N SER A 299 10.71 -1.14 -16.46
CA SER A 299 10.93 0.31 -16.60
C SER A 299 10.34 0.91 -17.88
N THR A 300 9.73 0.09 -18.73
CA THR A 300 9.30 0.51 -20.07
C THR A 300 7.87 1.02 -20.11
N PHE A 301 7.14 0.86 -19.02
CA PHE A 301 5.74 1.26 -18.97
C PHE A 301 5.58 2.77 -19.16
N GLY A 302 4.74 3.13 -20.14
CA GLY A 302 4.34 4.51 -20.36
C GLY A 302 5.40 5.41 -20.98
N VAL A 303 6.58 4.90 -21.39
CA VAL A 303 7.67 5.69 -22.00
C VAL A 303 7.22 6.58 -23.17
N LYS A 304 6.22 6.13 -23.94
CA LYS A 304 5.68 6.89 -25.08
C LYS A 304 4.38 7.66 -24.80
N ARG A 305 3.76 7.47 -23.63
CA ARG A 305 2.39 7.96 -23.35
C ARG A 305 2.27 8.83 -22.10
N LEU A 306 3.07 8.56 -21.07
CA LEU A 306 3.05 9.28 -19.80
C LEU A 306 4.08 10.41 -19.81
N LYS A 307 3.79 11.49 -19.09
CA LYS A 307 4.78 12.57 -18.86
C LYS A 307 6.06 12.00 -18.24
N TYR A 308 5.95 11.17 -17.22
CA TYR A 308 7.08 10.41 -16.66
C TYR A 308 6.79 8.91 -16.75
N PRO A 309 7.72 8.11 -17.31
CA PRO A 309 7.62 6.66 -17.30
C PRO A 309 7.44 6.09 -15.89
N LEU A 310 6.86 4.90 -15.82
CA LEU A 310 6.63 4.17 -14.59
C LEU A 310 7.57 2.96 -14.52
N PHE A 311 8.42 2.94 -13.50
CA PHE A 311 9.16 1.77 -13.07
C PHE A 311 8.29 0.98 -12.07
N THR A 312 8.15 -0.31 -12.29
CA THR A 312 7.37 -1.21 -11.43
C THR A 312 8.26 -2.29 -10.84
N LEU A 313 8.10 -2.56 -9.55
CA LEU A 313 8.75 -3.68 -8.87
C LEU A 313 7.67 -4.62 -8.36
N LEU A 314 7.78 -5.91 -8.69
CA LEU A 314 6.82 -6.93 -8.35
C LEU A 314 7.48 -8.10 -7.62
N VAL A 315 6.72 -8.75 -6.75
CA VAL A 315 7.07 -10.06 -6.16
C VAL A 315 6.00 -11.08 -6.50
N PHE A 316 6.33 -12.37 -6.37
CA PHE A 316 5.40 -13.45 -6.64
C PHE A 316 4.98 -14.11 -5.34
N ASP A 317 3.67 -14.23 -5.12
CA ASP A 317 3.16 -14.94 -3.95
C ASP A 317 3.26 -16.47 -4.11
N SER A 318 2.82 -17.20 -3.09
CA SER A 318 2.84 -18.68 -3.12
C SER A 318 1.95 -19.30 -4.20
N ARG A 319 1.03 -18.54 -4.80
CA ARG A 319 0.16 -18.96 -5.90
C ARG A 319 0.66 -18.47 -7.27
N GLN A 320 1.88 -17.91 -7.33
CA GLN A 320 2.48 -17.31 -8.53
C GLN A 320 1.75 -16.06 -9.05
N HIS A 321 0.99 -15.37 -8.19
CA HIS A 321 0.45 -14.06 -8.56
C HIS A 321 1.51 -12.97 -8.42
N ALA A 322 1.62 -12.10 -9.42
CA ALA A 322 2.48 -10.93 -9.36
C ALA A 322 1.84 -9.82 -8.52
N LEU A 323 2.52 -9.37 -7.49
CA LEU A 323 2.07 -8.32 -6.57
C LEU A 323 2.97 -7.09 -6.71
N PRO A 324 2.41 -5.89 -6.96
CA PRO A 324 3.21 -4.67 -7.01
C PRO A 324 3.70 -4.28 -5.62
N VAL A 325 5.01 -4.18 -5.45
CA VAL A 325 5.67 -3.84 -4.17
C VAL A 325 6.29 -2.46 -4.13
N ALA A 326 6.50 -1.83 -5.28
CA ALA A 326 6.86 -0.43 -5.38
C ALA A 326 6.61 0.11 -6.79
N TRP A 327 6.39 1.42 -6.85
CA TRP A 327 6.29 2.19 -8.07
C TRP A 327 7.28 3.34 -8.03
N VAL A 328 8.00 3.59 -9.12
CA VAL A 328 8.87 4.76 -9.25
C VAL A 328 8.49 5.52 -10.51
N ILE A 329 8.14 6.79 -10.35
CA ILE A 329 7.79 7.68 -11.45
C ILE A 329 9.00 8.56 -11.74
N THR A 330 9.66 8.35 -12.87
CA THR A 330 10.85 9.13 -13.27
C THR A 330 11.12 9.02 -14.77
N ARG A 331 11.79 10.05 -15.32
CA ARG A 331 12.38 10.04 -16.67
C ARG A 331 13.84 9.58 -16.68
N SER A 332 14.49 9.55 -15.51
CA SER A 332 15.91 9.25 -15.43
C SER A 332 16.14 7.77 -15.15
N PHE A 333 16.88 7.15 -16.07
CA PHE A 333 17.39 5.79 -15.93
C PHE A 333 18.91 5.79 -15.80
N THR A 334 19.49 6.91 -15.33
CA THR A 334 20.94 6.97 -15.09
C THR A 334 21.32 6.11 -13.89
N LYS A 335 22.52 5.53 -13.91
CA LYS A 335 23.06 4.72 -12.82
C LYS A 335 23.04 5.43 -11.45
N PRO A 336 23.44 6.71 -11.33
CA PRO A 336 23.37 7.43 -10.06
C PRO A 336 21.93 7.57 -9.53
N ASP A 337 20.98 7.98 -10.38
CA ASP A 337 19.61 8.23 -9.94
C ASP A 337 18.90 6.95 -9.51
N VAL A 338 19.06 5.89 -10.31
CA VAL A 338 18.50 4.58 -9.95
C VAL A 338 19.16 4.02 -8.70
N SER A 339 20.47 4.24 -8.50
CA SER A 339 21.12 3.85 -7.25
C SER A 339 20.57 4.57 -6.03
N LYS A 340 20.19 5.85 -6.13
CA LYS A 340 19.66 6.63 -4.99
C LYS A 340 18.35 6.03 -4.48
N TRP A 341 17.34 5.92 -5.35
CA TRP A 341 16.01 5.46 -4.91
C TRP A 341 16.00 3.97 -4.58
N LEU A 342 16.82 3.16 -5.26
CA LEU A 342 16.90 1.73 -5.00
C LEU A 342 17.51 1.43 -3.62
N LYS A 343 18.55 2.17 -3.22
CA LYS A 343 19.09 2.09 -1.86
C LYS A 343 18.05 2.47 -0.81
N ALA A 344 17.32 3.57 -1.02
CA ALA A 344 16.25 4.00 -0.12
C ALA A 344 15.15 2.93 0.05
N LEU A 345 14.77 2.25 -1.04
CA LEU A 345 13.81 1.14 -0.99
C LEU A 345 14.34 -0.05 -0.17
N ILE A 346 15.60 -0.44 -0.37
CA ILE A 346 16.24 -1.53 0.36
C ILE A 346 16.38 -1.19 1.85
N ASP A 347 16.82 0.02 2.16
CA ASP A 347 16.99 0.49 3.54
C ASP A 347 15.64 0.49 4.27
N ARG A 348 14.56 0.88 3.57
CA ARG A 348 13.21 0.76 4.09
C ARG A 348 12.82 -0.69 4.39
N ALA A 349 13.07 -1.63 3.49
CA ALA A 349 12.82 -3.06 3.76
C ALA A 349 13.65 -3.59 4.94
N ARG A 350 14.94 -3.23 5.00
CA ARG A 350 15.87 -3.63 6.07
C ARG A 350 15.58 -2.99 7.42
N SER A 351 14.93 -1.83 7.43
CA SER A 351 14.47 -1.20 8.67
C SER A 351 13.41 -2.03 9.40
N VAL A 352 12.65 -2.84 8.65
CA VAL A 352 11.64 -3.76 9.20
C VAL A 352 12.21 -5.16 9.38
N GLU A 353 12.94 -5.68 8.38
CA GLU A 353 13.58 -7.00 8.40
C GLU A 353 15.07 -6.87 8.09
N PRO A 354 15.97 -6.75 9.09
CA PRO A 354 17.40 -6.50 8.88
C PRO A 354 18.10 -7.53 7.99
N GLY A 355 17.60 -8.78 7.97
CA GLY A 355 18.13 -9.83 7.12
C GLY A 355 17.69 -9.76 5.66
N TRP A 356 16.82 -8.81 5.28
CA TRP A 356 16.18 -8.79 3.97
C TRP A 356 17.20 -8.67 2.83
N LYS A 357 17.08 -9.59 1.86
CA LYS A 357 17.94 -9.73 0.70
C LYS A 357 17.17 -10.34 -0.46
N VAL A 358 17.47 -9.91 -1.68
CA VAL A 358 16.93 -10.45 -2.93
C VAL A 358 17.87 -11.53 -3.45
N SER A 359 17.34 -12.61 -3.99
CA SER A 359 18.14 -13.68 -4.59
C SER A 359 18.38 -13.50 -6.09
N GLY A 360 17.53 -12.75 -6.79
CA GLY A 360 17.71 -12.39 -8.19
C GLY A 360 16.67 -11.39 -8.70
N PHE A 361 16.94 -10.77 -9.85
CA PHE A 361 15.99 -9.91 -10.55
C PHE A 361 15.52 -10.55 -11.86
N LEU A 362 14.23 -10.40 -12.16
CA LEU A 362 13.65 -10.70 -13.46
C LEU A 362 13.33 -9.39 -14.17
N ILE A 363 13.94 -9.15 -15.34
CA ILE A 363 13.72 -7.91 -16.11
C ILE A 363 13.02 -8.19 -17.42
N ASP A 364 12.03 -7.35 -17.75
CA ASP A 364 11.36 -7.44 -19.04
C ASP A 364 12.04 -6.61 -20.13
N ASP A 365 12.48 -5.35 -19.99
CA ASP A 365 13.24 -4.68 -21.09
C ASP A 365 14.18 -3.55 -20.67
N ALA A 366 15.49 -3.82 -20.53
CA ALA A 366 16.55 -2.80 -20.68
C ALA A 366 17.95 -3.45 -20.75
N ALA A 367 18.77 -3.06 -21.73
CA ALA A 367 20.20 -3.34 -21.71
C ALA A 367 20.95 -2.44 -20.70
N ALA A 368 20.36 -1.30 -20.31
CA ALA A 368 20.98 -0.30 -19.45
C ALA A 368 20.90 -0.62 -17.94
N GLU A 369 20.04 -1.55 -17.51
CA GLU A 369 19.72 -1.79 -16.09
C GLU A 369 20.44 -3.01 -15.50
N ILE A 370 21.04 -3.85 -16.34
CA ILE A 370 21.61 -5.15 -15.94
C ILE A 370 22.81 -4.96 -15.04
N ASP A 371 23.77 -4.14 -15.48
CA ASP A 371 25.01 -3.91 -14.72
C ASP A 371 24.72 -3.16 -13.42
N LEU A 372 23.73 -2.26 -13.45
CA LEU A 372 23.32 -1.51 -12.28
C LEU A 372 22.72 -2.38 -11.18
N LEU A 373 21.75 -3.23 -11.53
CA LEU A 373 21.10 -4.13 -10.58
C LEU A 373 22.09 -5.15 -10.03
N ARG A 374 23.00 -5.64 -10.87
CA ARG A 374 24.10 -6.52 -10.42
C ARG A 374 25.02 -5.84 -9.42
N ASP A 375 25.43 -4.59 -9.69
CA ASP A 375 26.33 -3.86 -8.80
C ASP A 375 25.69 -3.54 -7.43
N ILE A 376 24.39 -3.22 -7.40
CA ILE A 376 23.71 -2.82 -6.16
C ILE A 376 23.31 -4.04 -5.32
N PHE A 377 22.78 -5.09 -5.95
CA PHE A 377 22.25 -6.24 -5.22
C PHE A 377 23.22 -7.41 -5.11
N CYS A 378 24.30 -7.39 -5.89
CA CYS A 378 25.24 -8.51 -6.01
C CYS A 378 24.51 -9.85 -6.29
N CYS A 379 23.41 -9.80 -7.06
CA CYS A 379 22.59 -10.95 -7.37
C CYS A 379 22.40 -11.10 -8.90
N PRO A 380 22.05 -12.31 -9.37
CA PRO A 380 21.77 -12.54 -10.78
C PRO A 380 20.61 -11.70 -11.31
N VAL A 381 20.79 -11.15 -12.52
CA VAL A 381 19.74 -10.46 -13.28
C VAL A 381 19.41 -11.29 -14.50
N LEU A 382 18.14 -11.68 -14.62
CA LEU A 382 17.62 -12.60 -15.62
C LEU A 382 16.62 -11.90 -16.52
N PHE A 383 16.61 -12.27 -17.80
CA PHE A 383 15.52 -11.88 -18.69
C PHE A 383 14.30 -12.76 -18.44
N SER A 384 13.11 -12.16 -18.54
CA SER A 384 11.85 -12.93 -18.60
C SER A 384 11.91 -13.95 -19.73
N LEU A 385 11.47 -15.19 -19.48
CA LEU A 385 11.43 -16.25 -20.49
C LEU A 385 10.58 -15.80 -21.70
N TRP A 386 9.49 -15.09 -21.43
CA TRP A 386 8.65 -14.52 -22.48
C TRP A 386 9.43 -13.59 -23.41
N ARG A 387 10.25 -12.67 -22.87
CA ARG A 387 11.08 -11.81 -23.72
C ARG A 387 12.10 -12.59 -24.53
N VAL A 388 12.77 -13.55 -23.90
CA VAL A 388 13.76 -14.38 -24.59
C VAL A 388 13.11 -15.02 -25.81
N ARG A 389 11.97 -15.69 -25.61
CA ARG A 389 11.18 -16.33 -26.67
C ARG A 389 10.71 -15.33 -27.73
N ARG A 390 10.15 -14.19 -27.32
CA ARG A 390 9.67 -13.13 -28.24
C ARG A 390 10.80 -12.57 -29.10
N SER A 391 11.98 -12.36 -28.51
CA SER A 391 13.15 -11.86 -29.23
C SER A 391 13.73 -12.89 -30.21
N TRP A 392 13.76 -14.17 -29.82
CA TRP A 392 14.11 -15.26 -30.73
C TRP A 392 13.14 -15.32 -31.89
N LEU A 393 11.83 -15.44 -31.61
CA LEU A 393 10.77 -15.49 -32.62
C LEU A 393 10.89 -14.36 -33.64
N ARG A 394 10.95 -13.10 -33.16
CA ARG A 394 11.06 -11.92 -34.03
C ARG A 394 12.26 -12.00 -34.96
N ASN A 395 13.39 -12.51 -34.47
CA ASN A 395 14.62 -12.61 -35.26
C ASN A 395 14.65 -13.85 -36.15
N ILE A 396 14.01 -14.96 -35.76
CA ILE A 396 13.82 -16.15 -36.59
C ILE A 396 12.99 -15.77 -37.82
N VAL A 397 11.82 -15.14 -37.61
CA VAL A 397 10.94 -14.68 -38.70
C VAL A 397 11.64 -13.67 -39.62
N LYS A 398 12.47 -12.79 -39.05
CA LYS A 398 13.19 -11.76 -39.83
C LYS A 398 14.40 -12.30 -40.59
N LYS A 399 15.08 -13.33 -40.08
CA LYS A 399 16.41 -13.76 -40.56
C LYS A 399 16.42 -15.13 -41.24
N CYS A 400 15.36 -15.91 -41.09
CA CYS A 400 15.16 -17.19 -41.78
C CYS A 400 13.97 -17.04 -42.74
N SER A 401 14.08 -17.52 -43.98
CA SER A 401 13.01 -17.37 -44.99
C SER A 401 12.04 -18.55 -45.05
N ASN A 402 12.50 -19.76 -44.70
CA ASN A 402 11.69 -20.98 -44.77
C ASN A 402 10.89 -21.19 -43.48
N ILE A 403 9.56 -21.27 -43.60
CA ILE A 403 8.64 -21.40 -42.46
C ILE A 403 8.81 -22.70 -41.67
N GLU A 404 9.15 -23.81 -42.32
CA GLU A 404 9.39 -25.08 -41.63
C GLU A 404 10.71 -25.05 -40.85
N ILE A 405 11.71 -24.36 -41.39
CA ILE A 405 12.98 -24.14 -40.66
C ILE A 405 12.75 -23.17 -39.49
N GLN A 406 11.99 -22.09 -39.69
CA GLN A 406 11.60 -21.19 -38.59
C GLN A 406 10.92 -21.96 -37.46
N ARG A 407 10.02 -22.89 -37.82
CA ARG A 407 9.32 -23.78 -36.88
C ARG A 407 10.28 -24.64 -36.10
N GLU A 408 11.15 -25.36 -36.78
CA GLU A 408 12.06 -26.32 -36.17
C GLU A 408 13.11 -25.62 -35.28
N ILE A 409 13.61 -24.45 -35.70
CA ILE A 409 14.51 -23.62 -34.87
C ILE A 409 13.83 -23.23 -33.55
N PHE A 410 12.62 -22.66 -33.63
CA PHE A 410 11.93 -22.18 -32.43
C PHE A 410 11.55 -23.33 -31.49
N LYS A 411 11.11 -24.47 -32.05
CA LYS A 411 10.84 -25.72 -31.31
C LYS A 411 12.09 -26.17 -30.55
N ARG A 412 13.23 -26.25 -31.24
CA ARG A 412 14.48 -26.79 -30.66
C ARG A 412 15.06 -25.87 -29.59
N LEU A 413 14.96 -24.55 -29.78
CA LEU A 413 15.28 -23.58 -28.74
C LEU A 413 14.40 -23.73 -27.50
N GLY A 414 13.09 -23.93 -27.68
CA GLY A 414 12.17 -24.25 -26.58
C GLY A 414 12.62 -25.49 -25.81
N ARG A 415 12.91 -26.59 -26.53
CA ARG A 415 13.36 -27.85 -25.93
C ARG A 415 14.65 -27.68 -25.12
N ILE A 416 15.63 -26.92 -25.61
CA ILE A 416 16.86 -26.62 -24.86
C ILE A 416 16.54 -25.97 -23.51
N VAL A 417 15.61 -25.01 -23.48
CA VAL A 417 15.22 -24.29 -22.26
C VAL A 417 14.44 -25.19 -21.29
N TYR A 418 13.49 -25.99 -21.76
CA TYR A 418 12.71 -26.86 -20.87
C TYR A 418 13.50 -28.08 -20.37
N ASN A 419 14.48 -28.56 -21.14
CA ASN A 419 15.32 -29.69 -20.76
C ASN A 419 16.24 -29.44 -19.56
N ILE A 420 16.42 -28.18 -19.12
CA ILE A 420 17.19 -27.85 -17.89
C ILE A 420 16.67 -28.65 -16.69
N TRP A 421 15.36 -28.87 -16.62
CA TRP A 421 14.70 -29.60 -15.52
C TRP A 421 14.68 -31.12 -15.74
N GLY A 422 14.98 -31.60 -16.95
CA GLY A 422 14.94 -33.01 -17.35
C GLY A 422 16.28 -33.75 -17.26
N GLY A 423 17.34 -33.13 -16.73
CA GLY A 423 18.65 -33.76 -16.53
C GLY A 423 19.47 -33.99 -17.80
N ILE A 424 18.96 -33.60 -18.98
CA ILE A 424 19.68 -33.64 -20.25
C ILE A 424 20.72 -32.51 -20.27
N ASN A 425 21.94 -32.81 -20.75
CA ASN A 425 22.99 -31.81 -20.82
C ASN A 425 22.63 -30.71 -21.83
N ALA A 426 22.26 -29.53 -21.34
CA ALA A 426 21.88 -28.39 -22.16
C ALA A 426 23.01 -27.91 -23.08
N SER A 427 24.28 -28.12 -22.70
CA SER A 427 25.43 -27.77 -23.54
C SER A 427 25.46 -28.63 -24.80
N LEU A 428 25.25 -29.94 -24.67
CA LEU A 428 25.22 -30.88 -25.80
C LEU A 428 24.04 -30.57 -26.75
N ALA A 429 22.87 -30.27 -26.19
CA ALA A 429 21.70 -29.90 -26.99
C ALA A 429 21.90 -28.57 -27.74
N LEU A 430 22.63 -27.62 -27.14
CA LEU A 430 22.99 -26.36 -27.76
C LEU A 430 24.04 -26.53 -28.86
N GLU A 431 25.07 -27.35 -28.65
CA GLU A 431 26.06 -27.70 -29.68
C GLU A 431 25.40 -28.35 -30.89
N GLN A 432 24.53 -29.33 -30.65
CA GLN A 432 23.79 -29.98 -31.72
C GLN A 432 22.87 -29.00 -32.47
N PHE A 433 22.22 -28.08 -31.75
CA PHE A 433 21.43 -27.02 -32.38
C PHE A 433 22.26 -26.11 -33.30
N LEU A 434 23.48 -25.74 -32.87
CA LEU A 434 24.37 -24.91 -33.69
C LEU A 434 24.87 -25.64 -34.94
N LEU A 435 25.01 -26.96 -34.89
CA LEU A 435 25.38 -27.80 -36.02
C LEU A 435 24.22 -28.00 -37.01
N ASP A 436 23.03 -28.34 -36.49
CA ASP A 436 21.86 -28.72 -37.31
C ASP A 436 21.31 -27.56 -38.14
N PHE A 437 21.56 -26.31 -37.73
CA PHE A 437 21.07 -25.11 -38.42
C PHE A 437 22.20 -24.17 -38.85
N VAL A 438 23.41 -24.70 -39.05
CA VAL A 438 24.59 -23.92 -39.45
C VAL A 438 24.40 -23.14 -40.76
N ASP A 439 23.54 -23.66 -41.64
CA ASP A 439 23.13 -23.08 -42.91
C ASP A 439 22.27 -21.82 -42.76
N GLN A 440 21.65 -21.62 -41.60
CA GLN A 440 20.84 -20.44 -41.26
C GLN A 440 21.72 -19.28 -40.76
N THR A 441 22.71 -18.92 -41.57
CA THR A 441 23.85 -18.07 -41.23
C THR A 441 23.47 -16.76 -40.55
N ALA A 442 22.51 -16.01 -41.10
CA ALA A 442 22.09 -14.70 -40.58
C ALA A 442 21.45 -14.77 -39.18
N PHE A 443 20.72 -15.87 -38.89
CA PHE A 443 20.16 -16.12 -37.56
C PHE A 443 21.22 -16.65 -36.60
N MET A 444 22.08 -17.57 -37.05
CA MET A 444 23.15 -18.15 -36.24
C MET A 444 24.17 -17.11 -35.78
N GLU A 445 24.57 -16.18 -36.65
CA GLU A 445 25.45 -15.06 -36.28
C GLU A 445 24.81 -14.21 -35.17
N TYR A 446 23.54 -13.83 -35.34
CA TYR A 446 22.77 -13.12 -34.32
C TYR A 446 22.70 -13.89 -33.00
N PHE A 447 22.37 -15.18 -33.06
CA PHE A 447 22.18 -16.02 -31.88
C PHE A 447 23.49 -16.21 -31.10
N LYS A 448 24.59 -16.49 -31.81
CA LYS A 448 25.93 -16.63 -31.22
C LYS A 448 26.40 -15.37 -30.51
N VAL A 449 26.21 -14.20 -31.13
CA VAL A 449 26.64 -12.92 -30.53
C VAL A 449 25.73 -12.50 -29.39
N MET A 450 24.40 -12.57 -29.58
CA MET A 450 23.46 -11.94 -28.67
C MET A 450 23.03 -12.83 -27.50
N TRP A 451 22.92 -14.14 -27.71
CA TRP A 451 22.26 -15.05 -26.77
C TRP A 451 23.22 -16.07 -26.16
N LEU A 452 24.13 -16.66 -26.94
CA LEU A 452 25.03 -17.70 -26.45
C LEU A 452 25.74 -17.34 -25.13
N PRO A 453 26.33 -16.14 -24.96
CA PRO A 453 26.99 -15.77 -23.70
C PRO A 453 26.04 -15.60 -22.51
N LYS A 454 24.78 -15.25 -22.78
CA LYS A 454 23.75 -15.01 -21.76
C LYS A 454 23.03 -16.29 -21.37
N LEU A 455 22.93 -17.23 -22.31
CA LEU A 455 22.12 -18.43 -22.20
C LEU A 455 22.66 -19.33 -21.09
N GLU A 456 23.97 -19.60 -21.07
CA GLU A 456 24.58 -20.45 -20.03
C GLU A 456 24.36 -19.90 -18.61
N MET A 457 24.65 -18.62 -18.38
CA MET A 457 24.38 -17.93 -17.11
C MET A 457 22.89 -18.02 -16.73
N TRP A 458 22.02 -17.79 -17.70
CA TRP A 458 20.58 -17.79 -17.48
C TRP A 458 20.04 -19.20 -17.18
N LEU A 459 20.46 -20.24 -17.91
CA LEU A 459 20.10 -21.63 -17.64
C LEU A 459 20.58 -22.08 -16.25
N SER A 460 21.83 -21.75 -15.89
CA SER A 460 22.39 -22.06 -14.56
C SER A 460 21.59 -21.38 -13.45
N THR A 461 21.11 -20.16 -13.67
CA THR A 461 20.35 -19.43 -12.66
C THR A 461 18.92 -19.97 -12.55
N MET A 462 18.26 -20.28 -13.66
CA MET A 462 16.92 -20.90 -13.66
C MET A 462 16.90 -22.21 -12.88
N ARG A 463 17.95 -23.04 -13.00
CA ARG A 463 18.08 -24.29 -12.22
C ARG A 463 18.10 -24.05 -10.71
N ASN A 464 18.68 -22.94 -10.26
CA ASN A 464 18.81 -22.59 -8.85
C ASN A 464 17.63 -21.79 -8.30
N PHE A 465 16.81 -21.19 -9.17
CA PHE A 465 15.66 -20.34 -8.81
C PHE A 465 14.43 -20.74 -9.63
N PRO A 466 13.62 -21.72 -9.18
CA PRO A 466 12.44 -22.22 -9.89
C PRO A 466 11.37 -21.15 -10.18
N LEU A 467 11.43 -19.99 -9.51
CA LEU A 467 10.54 -18.85 -9.71
C LEU A 467 10.89 -17.99 -10.94
N ALA A 468 11.97 -18.29 -11.67
CA ALA A 468 12.30 -17.62 -12.95
C ALA A 468 11.62 -18.31 -14.16
N SER A 469 10.49 -18.96 -13.94
CA SER A 469 9.83 -19.86 -14.89
C SER A 469 8.88 -19.14 -15.86
N GLN A 470 8.20 -19.93 -16.70
CA GLN A 470 7.17 -19.42 -17.61
C GLN A 470 6.02 -18.76 -16.84
N GLU A 471 5.75 -19.26 -15.63
CA GLU A 471 4.70 -18.79 -14.73
C GLU A 471 4.96 -17.35 -14.30
N ALA A 472 6.18 -17.04 -13.86
CA ALA A 472 6.56 -15.68 -13.49
C ALA A 472 6.48 -14.69 -14.67
N SER A 473 6.82 -15.15 -15.88
CA SER A 473 6.68 -14.35 -17.09
C SER A 473 5.21 -14.08 -17.45
N GLY A 474 4.34 -15.10 -17.31
CA GLY A 474 2.90 -14.96 -17.51
C GLY A 474 2.25 -14.03 -16.49
N ALA A 475 2.66 -14.11 -15.22
CA ALA A 475 2.20 -13.25 -14.16
C ALA A 475 2.63 -11.78 -14.34
N LEU A 476 3.86 -11.54 -14.80
CA LEU A 476 4.36 -10.21 -15.14
C LEU A 476 3.55 -9.57 -16.29
N GLU A 477 3.32 -10.33 -17.37
CA GLU A 477 2.50 -9.83 -18.48
C GLU A 477 1.04 -9.59 -18.05
N ALA A 478 0.47 -10.47 -17.22
CA ALA A 478 -0.86 -10.29 -16.66
C ALA A 478 -0.96 -8.99 -15.85
N TYR A 479 0.05 -8.67 -15.04
CA TYR A 479 0.16 -7.40 -14.34
C TYR A 479 0.17 -6.22 -15.32
N HIS A 480 1.00 -6.27 -16.37
CA HIS A 480 1.06 -5.19 -17.37
C HIS A 480 -0.23 -5.04 -18.17
N VAL A 481 -0.92 -6.12 -18.51
CA VAL A 481 -2.23 -6.07 -19.17
C VAL A 481 -3.25 -5.38 -18.27
N LYS A 482 -3.32 -5.77 -16.99
CA LYS A 482 -4.23 -5.14 -16.00
C LYS A 482 -3.89 -3.66 -15.80
N LEU A 483 -2.61 -3.33 -15.70
CA LEU A 483 -2.11 -1.95 -15.59
C LEU A 483 -2.48 -1.10 -16.82
N LYS A 484 -2.28 -1.62 -18.03
CA LYS A 484 -2.69 -0.93 -19.28
C LYS A 484 -4.20 -0.71 -19.32
N ALA A 485 -5.00 -1.72 -18.98
CA ALA A 485 -6.46 -1.60 -18.96
C ALA A 485 -6.94 -0.52 -17.98
N LYS A 486 -6.26 -0.35 -16.84
CA LYS A 486 -6.59 0.67 -15.83
C LYS A 486 -6.12 2.08 -16.19
N LEU A 487 -4.98 2.21 -16.87
CA LEU A 487 -4.38 3.52 -17.17
C LEU A 487 -4.73 4.05 -18.57
N PHE A 488 -5.09 3.19 -19.52
CA PHE A 488 -5.33 3.60 -20.91
C PHE A 488 -6.79 3.46 -21.34
N ASP A 489 -7.71 3.61 -20.40
CA ASP A 489 -9.12 3.84 -20.72
C ASP A 489 -9.27 5.17 -21.48
N ASP A 490 -9.97 5.16 -22.61
CA ASP A 490 -10.06 6.28 -23.57
C ASP A 490 -10.73 7.53 -22.98
N SER A 491 -11.39 7.38 -21.83
CA SER A 491 -12.04 8.44 -21.05
C SER A 491 -11.07 9.49 -20.45
N HIS A 492 -9.75 9.23 -20.44
CA HIS A 492 -8.77 10.05 -19.69
C HIS A 492 -7.52 10.48 -20.47
N LEU A 493 -7.55 10.52 -21.81
CA LEU A 493 -6.36 10.82 -22.64
C LEU A 493 -5.66 12.16 -22.29
N GLY A 494 -6.41 13.19 -21.90
CA GLY A 494 -5.85 14.49 -21.46
C GLY A 494 -5.13 14.43 -20.11
N ALA A 495 -5.45 13.46 -19.24
CA ALA A 495 -4.89 13.32 -17.90
C ALA A 495 -3.55 12.57 -17.86
N LEU A 496 -3.17 11.88 -18.95
CA LEU A 496 -1.90 11.13 -19.05
C LEU A 496 -0.65 12.01 -18.89
N GLN A 497 -0.82 13.33 -19.01
CA GLN A 497 0.24 14.31 -18.82
C GLN A 497 0.40 14.78 -17.37
N ARG A 498 -0.53 14.48 -16.47
CA ARG A 498 -0.42 14.84 -15.05
C ARG A 498 0.12 13.67 -14.21
N VAL A 499 1.06 13.97 -13.32
CA VAL A 499 1.64 12.98 -12.41
C VAL A 499 0.70 12.67 -11.27
N ASP A 500 -0.03 13.65 -10.76
CA ASP A 500 -1.00 13.47 -9.67
C ASP A 500 -2.12 12.48 -10.03
N TRP A 501 -2.59 12.50 -11.28
CA TRP A 501 -3.52 11.53 -11.82
C TRP A 501 -2.95 10.11 -11.82
N LEU A 502 -1.69 9.93 -12.27
CA LEU A 502 -1.02 8.63 -12.26
C LEU A 502 -0.87 8.11 -10.83
N VAL A 503 -0.41 8.96 -9.91
CA VAL A 503 -0.28 8.62 -8.48
C VAL A 503 -1.63 8.20 -7.90
N HIS A 504 -2.69 8.93 -8.21
CA HIS A 504 -4.04 8.58 -7.78
C HIS A 504 -4.44 7.20 -8.31
N LYS A 505 -4.37 6.95 -9.63
CA LYS A 505 -4.75 5.65 -10.23
C LYS A 505 -3.96 4.47 -9.66
N LEU A 506 -2.67 4.66 -9.40
CA LEU A 506 -1.81 3.63 -8.79
C LEU A 506 -2.22 3.34 -7.34
N THR A 507 -2.40 4.39 -6.52
CA THR A 507 -2.60 4.26 -5.07
C THR A 507 -4.05 4.02 -4.67
N THR A 508 -5.01 4.31 -5.53
CA THR A 508 -6.43 4.03 -5.31
C THR A 508 -6.85 2.75 -6.04
N GLU A 509 -7.11 2.81 -7.33
CA GLU A 509 -7.70 1.71 -8.09
C GLU A 509 -6.78 0.49 -8.22
N LEU A 510 -5.53 0.70 -8.65
CA LEU A 510 -4.62 -0.42 -8.89
C LEU A 510 -4.25 -1.11 -7.59
N HIS A 511 -3.80 -0.35 -6.58
CA HIS A 511 -3.53 -0.86 -5.24
C HIS A 511 -4.74 -1.63 -4.66
N SER A 512 -5.93 -1.01 -4.70
CA SER A 512 -7.16 -1.64 -4.19
C SER A 512 -7.50 -2.94 -4.91
N SER A 513 -7.26 -3.02 -6.22
CA SER A 513 -7.49 -4.25 -6.98
C SER A 513 -6.60 -5.40 -6.47
N TYR A 514 -5.29 -5.16 -6.31
CA TYR A 514 -4.37 -6.20 -5.85
C TYR A 514 -4.57 -6.56 -4.38
N TRP A 515 -4.91 -5.57 -3.55
CA TRP A 515 -5.24 -5.80 -2.16
C TRP A 515 -6.47 -6.70 -2.03
N LEU A 516 -7.55 -6.39 -2.76
CA LEU A 516 -8.81 -7.13 -2.67
C LEU A 516 -8.72 -8.52 -3.29
N ASP A 517 -8.03 -8.68 -4.43
CA ASP A 517 -7.80 -9.99 -5.05
C ASP A 517 -7.09 -10.93 -4.07
N ARG A 518 -6.04 -10.42 -3.40
CA ARG A 518 -5.30 -11.18 -2.39
C ARG A 518 -6.15 -11.49 -1.15
N TYR A 519 -6.88 -10.49 -0.66
CA TYR A 519 -7.76 -10.69 0.49
C TYR A 519 -8.83 -11.75 0.21
N ALA A 520 -9.45 -11.71 -0.98
CA ALA A 520 -10.42 -12.71 -1.43
C ALA A 520 -9.82 -14.12 -1.45
N ASP A 521 -8.57 -14.25 -1.88
CA ASP A 521 -7.84 -15.53 -1.87
C ASP A 521 -7.49 -16.03 -0.47
N GLU A 522 -6.96 -15.17 0.42
CA GLU A 522 -6.53 -15.58 1.77
C GLU A 522 -7.73 -15.85 2.70
N SER A 523 -8.86 -15.17 2.49
CA SER A 523 -10.06 -15.30 3.32
C SER A 523 -11.13 -16.23 2.75
N ASP A 524 -10.90 -16.77 1.54
CA ASP A 524 -11.88 -17.50 0.72
C ASP A 524 -13.26 -16.81 0.70
N SER A 525 -13.24 -15.49 0.48
CA SER A 525 -14.43 -14.64 0.43
C SER A 525 -14.46 -13.82 -0.85
N PHE A 526 -15.57 -13.11 -1.10
CA PHE A 526 -15.77 -12.32 -2.34
C PHE A 526 -15.64 -13.15 -3.63
N GLN A 527 -16.39 -14.25 -3.71
CA GLN A 527 -16.36 -15.15 -4.87
C GLN A 527 -16.56 -14.42 -6.21
N ASN A 528 -17.47 -13.43 -6.26
CA ASN A 528 -17.68 -12.62 -7.46
C ASN A 528 -16.44 -11.79 -7.86
N VAL A 529 -15.68 -11.28 -6.88
CA VAL A 529 -14.42 -10.56 -7.14
C VAL A 529 -13.38 -11.54 -7.66
N LYS A 530 -13.31 -12.73 -7.04
CA LYS A 530 -12.43 -13.82 -7.42
C LYS A 530 -12.64 -14.26 -8.87
N GLU A 531 -13.89 -14.53 -9.24
CA GLU A 531 -14.28 -14.88 -10.60
C GLU A 531 -13.94 -13.79 -11.61
N LYS A 532 -14.20 -12.51 -11.27
CA LYS A 532 -13.87 -11.38 -12.13
C LYS A 532 -12.37 -11.24 -12.38
N TYR A 533 -11.54 -11.31 -11.34
CA TYR A 533 -10.10 -11.17 -11.53
C TYR A 533 -9.50 -12.40 -12.23
N ILE A 534 -10.00 -13.61 -11.94
CA ILE A 534 -9.59 -14.83 -12.68
C ILE A 534 -9.91 -14.69 -14.17
N ALA A 535 -11.11 -14.17 -14.49
CA ALA A 535 -11.52 -13.94 -15.87
C ALA A 535 -10.74 -12.80 -16.57
N SER A 536 -10.06 -11.92 -15.82
CA SER A 536 -9.46 -10.68 -16.35
C SER A 536 -8.30 -10.90 -17.31
N THR A 537 -7.60 -12.04 -17.21
CA THR A 537 -6.45 -12.36 -18.08
C THR A 537 -6.46 -13.82 -18.49
N SER A 538 -5.91 -14.13 -19.66
CA SER A 538 -5.70 -15.51 -20.09
C SER A 538 -4.80 -16.29 -19.13
N TRP A 539 -3.83 -15.63 -18.49
CA TRP A 539 -2.93 -16.21 -17.50
C TRP A 539 -3.68 -16.81 -16.31
N HIS A 540 -4.49 -16.00 -15.62
CA HIS A 540 -5.24 -16.47 -14.44
C HIS A 540 -6.24 -17.58 -14.81
N ARG A 541 -6.86 -17.52 -16.01
CA ARG A 541 -7.71 -18.61 -16.51
C ARG A 541 -6.93 -19.90 -16.77
N ALA A 542 -5.73 -19.81 -17.32
CA ALA A 542 -4.89 -20.97 -17.58
C ALA A 542 -4.47 -21.68 -16.27
N LEU A 543 -4.21 -20.92 -15.20
CA LEU A 543 -3.91 -21.48 -13.87
C LEU A 543 -5.06 -22.28 -13.25
N GLN A 544 -6.29 -22.14 -13.73
CA GLN A 544 -7.43 -22.94 -13.26
C GLN A 544 -7.55 -24.27 -14.00
N ILE A 545 -6.75 -24.51 -15.04
CA ILE A 545 -6.78 -25.78 -15.80
C ILE A 545 -6.00 -26.82 -14.99
N PRO A 546 -6.64 -27.90 -14.52
CA PRO A 546 -5.95 -28.90 -13.75
C PRO A 546 -5.08 -29.77 -14.66
N ASP A 547 -3.96 -30.27 -14.14
CA ASP A 547 -2.99 -31.06 -14.89
C ASP A 547 -3.61 -32.29 -15.58
N TYR A 548 -4.58 -32.95 -14.93
CA TYR A 548 -5.27 -34.12 -15.51
C TYR A 548 -6.12 -33.78 -16.74
N ALA A 549 -6.49 -32.51 -16.93
CA ALA A 549 -7.24 -32.05 -18.10
C ALA A 549 -6.31 -31.75 -19.29
N VAL A 550 -4.99 -31.84 -19.11
CA VAL A 550 -3.99 -31.59 -20.14
C VAL A 550 -3.27 -32.89 -20.47
N SER A 551 -3.33 -33.32 -21.72
CA SER A 551 -2.48 -34.40 -22.24
C SER A 551 -1.57 -33.86 -23.34
N LEU A 552 -0.29 -34.26 -23.28
CA LEU A 552 0.70 -33.93 -24.31
C LEU A 552 0.80 -35.12 -25.27
N ASP A 553 0.95 -34.85 -26.57
CA ASP A 553 1.23 -35.91 -27.54
C ASP A 553 2.58 -36.59 -27.22
N ASP A 554 2.63 -37.93 -27.26
CA ASP A 554 3.82 -38.75 -27.01
C ASP A 554 4.89 -38.55 -28.08
N LYS A 555 4.48 -38.12 -29.29
CA LYS A 555 5.41 -37.77 -30.38
C LYS A 555 5.72 -36.28 -30.33
N ASP A 556 6.88 -35.95 -29.77
CA ASP A 556 7.50 -34.62 -29.73
C ASP A 556 6.79 -33.55 -28.86
N HIS A 557 5.73 -33.88 -28.12
CA HIS A 557 4.97 -32.93 -27.29
C HIS A 557 4.50 -31.66 -28.04
N LEU A 558 4.20 -31.81 -29.34
CA LEU A 558 3.87 -30.70 -30.25
C LEU A 558 2.51 -30.04 -29.96
N PHE A 559 1.56 -30.84 -29.48
CA PHE A 559 0.20 -30.43 -29.20
C PHE A 559 -0.14 -30.78 -27.75
N ALA A 560 -0.68 -29.79 -27.04
CA ALA A 560 -1.38 -30.01 -25.79
C ALA A 560 -2.87 -30.17 -26.09
N LYS A 561 -3.42 -31.32 -25.78
CA LYS A 561 -4.86 -31.55 -25.77
C LYS A 561 -5.40 -31.14 -24.41
N VAL A 562 -6.31 -30.18 -24.42
CA VAL A 562 -6.94 -29.64 -23.21
C VAL A 562 -8.41 -30.01 -23.24
N VAL A 563 -8.85 -30.79 -22.26
CA VAL A 563 -10.26 -31.15 -22.09
C VAL A 563 -11.04 -29.92 -21.61
N SER A 564 -12.19 -29.64 -22.21
CA SER A 564 -13.03 -28.51 -21.83
C SER A 564 -13.58 -28.70 -20.42
N GLN A 565 -13.47 -27.67 -19.59
CA GLN A 565 -14.03 -27.67 -18.23
C GLN A 565 -15.56 -27.58 -18.20
N LYS A 566 -16.18 -27.10 -19.29
CA LYS A 566 -17.64 -26.97 -19.40
C LYS A 566 -18.30 -28.22 -19.97
N ASP A 567 -17.55 -28.96 -20.79
CA ASP A 567 -18.04 -30.14 -21.49
C ASP A 567 -16.87 -31.13 -21.66
N SER A 568 -16.85 -32.18 -20.84
CA SER A 568 -15.78 -33.17 -20.84
C SER A 568 -15.73 -34.01 -22.13
N SER A 569 -16.73 -33.91 -23.01
CA SER A 569 -16.70 -34.56 -24.34
C SER A 569 -15.90 -33.75 -25.37
N LEU A 570 -15.65 -32.46 -25.11
CA LEU A 570 -14.91 -31.58 -25.99
C LEU A 570 -13.44 -31.51 -25.58
N THR A 571 -12.55 -31.67 -26.57
CA THR A 571 -11.11 -31.51 -26.40
C THR A 571 -10.59 -30.47 -27.39
N HIS A 572 -9.84 -29.50 -26.88
CA HIS A 572 -9.19 -28.47 -27.69
C HIS A 572 -7.72 -28.83 -27.90
N SER A 573 -7.25 -28.75 -29.14
CA SER A 573 -5.82 -28.89 -29.43
C SER A 573 -5.17 -27.53 -29.42
N VAL A 574 -4.23 -27.33 -28.50
CA VAL A 574 -3.39 -26.15 -28.40
C VAL A 574 -2.03 -26.49 -28.97
N GLU A 575 -1.73 -25.90 -30.11
CA GLU A 575 -0.39 -25.95 -30.70
C GLU A 575 0.45 -24.83 -30.10
N SER A 576 1.71 -25.14 -29.76
CA SER A 576 2.73 -24.12 -29.48
C SER A 576 2.97 -23.33 -30.76
N ARG A 577 2.12 -22.34 -31.04
CA ARG A 577 2.33 -21.43 -32.16
C ARG A 577 3.62 -20.65 -31.92
N ILE A 578 4.45 -20.68 -32.95
CA ILE A 578 5.52 -19.72 -33.22
C ILE A 578 4.92 -18.34 -33.26
#